data_AF-A0A6A6UN52-F1
#
_entry.id   AF-A0A6A6UN52-F1
#
_cell.length_a   1.000
_cell.length_b   1.000
_cell.length_c   1.000
_cell.angle_alpha   90.00
_cell.angle_beta   90.00
_cell.angle_gamma   90.00
#
_symmetry.space_group_name_H-M   'P 1'
#
loop_
_entity.id
_entity.type
_entity.pdbx_description
1 polymer ?
#
loop_
_entity_poly.entity_id
_entity_poly.type
_entity_poly.pdbx_seq_one_letter_code
_entity_poly.pdbx_strand_id
1 'polypeptide(L)'
;MFCSNFSINNKALKHIRGEDKLSHYSQNKSVASGASMEDSFCSICGNLMYRRSSRFPTMSILRIGTVDDFDLHASKLKPQFEQFINSRVPWLDGVRIEGLPRHQESGF
;
A
#
# COMPACT_ATOMS: atom_id res chain seq x y z
N MET A 1 -5.72 -10.55 -7.14
CA MET A 1 -6.22 -10.09 -5.81
C MET A 1 -5.72 -8.67 -5.61
N PHE A 2 -6.54 -7.75 -5.09
CA PHE A 2 -6.22 -6.32 -5.01
C PHE A 2 -5.77 -5.92 -3.60
N CYS A 3 -5.28 -4.69 -3.47
CA CYS A 3 -5.04 -4.09 -2.18
C CYS A 3 -5.48 -2.63 -2.13
N SER A 4 -5.86 -2.18 -0.95
CA SER A 4 -6.19 -0.81 -0.64
C SER A 4 -5.11 -0.21 0.26
N ASN A 5 -4.47 0.85 -0.22
CA ASN A 5 -3.31 1.45 0.43
C ASN A 5 -3.44 2.97 0.50
N PHE A 6 -2.66 3.56 1.38
CA PHE A 6 -2.43 5.00 1.45
C PHE A 6 -0.95 5.26 1.72
N SER A 7 -0.45 6.38 1.23
CA SER A 7 0.95 6.77 1.42
C SER A 7 1.04 7.87 2.46
N ILE A 8 2.01 7.77 3.35
CA ILE A 8 2.35 8.83 4.30
C ILE A 8 3.84 9.11 4.27
N ASN A 9 4.21 10.34 4.64
CA ASN A 9 5.60 10.66 4.89
C ASN A 9 6.12 9.87 6.11
N ASN A 10 7.33 9.34 6.04
CA ASN A 10 7.95 8.58 7.13
C ASN A 10 7.98 9.38 8.45
N LYS A 11 8.10 10.72 8.38
CA LYS A 11 8.06 11.59 9.57
C LYS A 11 6.71 11.60 10.29
N ALA A 12 5.63 11.27 9.59
CA ALA A 12 4.28 11.18 10.15
C ALA A 12 3.96 9.77 10.68
N LEU A 13 4.81 8.78 10.42
CA LEU A 13 4.64 7.41 10.91
C LEU A 13 5.39 7.22 12.23
N LYS A 14 4.68 6.81 13.27
CA LYS A 14 5.27 6.44 14.55
C LYS A 14 4.79 5.06 14.98
N HIS A 15 5.73 4.16 15.29
CA HIS A 15 5.41 2.93 15.98
C HIS A 15 5.18 3.21 17.46
N ILE A 16 3.97 2.93 17.93
CA ILE A 16 3.62 3.09 19.36
C ILE A 16 3.97 1.82 20.14
N ARG A 17 3.94 0.65 19.49
CA ARG A 17 4.27 -0.66 20.04
C ARG A 17 4.56 -1.68 18.94
N GLY A 18 5.25 -2.76 19.28
CA GLY A 18 5.40 -3.95 18.42
C GLY A 18 6.33 -3.77 17.22
N GLU A 19 7.11 -2.69 17.17
CA GLU A 19 8.13 -2.49 16.14
C GLU A 19 9.18 -3.61 16.15
N ASP A 20 9.54 -4.10 17.34
CA ASP A 20 10.43 -5.24 17.54
C ASP A 20 9.88 -6.56 16.99
N LYS A 21 8.60 -6.61 16.62
CA LYS A 21 7.95 -7.76 16.00
C LYS A 21 7.85 -7.65 14.48
N LEU A 22 8.33 -6.57 13.88
CA LEU A 22 8.35 -6.43 12.43
C LEU A 22 9.51 -7.22 11.82
N SER A 23 9.18 -8.04 10.83
CA SER A 23 10.14 -8.63 9.91
C SER A 23 10.14 -7.85 8.61
N HIS A 24 11.33 -7.75 8.03
CA HIS A 24 11.58 -7.00 6.79
C HIS A 24 12.01 -7.96 5.70
N TYR A 25 11.37 -7.87 4.54
CA TYR A 25 11.75 -8.62 3.34
C TYR A 25 11.81 -7.67 2.15
N SER A 26 12.97 -7.60 1.49
CA SER A 26 13.20 -6.70 0.36
C SER A 26 13.64 -7.46 -0.88
N GLN A 27 13.05 -7.12 -2.02
CA GLN A 27 13.40 -7.69 -3.33
C GLN A 27 13.14 -6.67 -4.45
N ASN A 28 13.77 -6.89 -5.61
CA ASN A 28 13.57 -6.07 -6.81
C ASN A 28 13.27 -6.88 -8.09
N LYS A 29 13.32 -8.21 -8.03
CA LYS A 29 13.20 -9.10 -9.20
C LYS A 29 11.86 -8.96 -9.92
N SER A 30 10.78 -8.75 -9.17
CA SER A 30 9.42 -8.65 -9.73
C SER A 30 8.91 -7.21 -9.83
N VAL A 31 9.76 -6.22 -9.56
CA VAL A 31 9.37 -4.81 -9.52
C VAL A 31 9.64 -4.21 -10.90
N ALA A 32 8.59 -3.73 -11.58
CA ALA A 32 8.68 -3.21 -12.95
C ALA A 32 9.76 -2.14 -13.15
N SER A 33 10.02 -1.31 -12.13
CA SER A 33 11.05 -0.28 -12.17
C SER A 33 12.47 -0.75 -11.81
N GLY A 34 12.69 -2.01 -11.44
CA GLY A 34 13.98 -2.54 -10.95
C GLY A 34 14.40 -2.04 -9.56
N ALA A 35 13.67 -1.08 -9.00
CA ALA A 35 13.80 -0.61 -7.63
C ALA A 35 13.45 -1.69 -6.60
N SER A 36 14.02 -1.60 -5.41
CA SER A 36 13.64 -2.50 -4.32
C SER A 36 12.30 -2.09 -3.72
N MET A 37 11.53 -3.10 -3.32
CA MET A 37 10.34 -2.96 -2.51
C MET A 37 10.54 -3.81 -1.25
N GLU A 38 10.52 -3.15 -0.09
CA GLU A 38 10.59 -3.78 1.22
C GLU A 38 9.19 -3.90 1.83
N ASP A 39 8.84 -5.11 2.23
CA ASP A 39 7.63 -5.44 2.99
C ASP A 39 7.99 -5.50 4.48
N SER A 40 7.30 -4.70 5.31
CA SER A 40 7.40 -4.74 6.77
C SER A 40 6.14 -5.37 7.35
N PHE A 41 6.24 -6.60 7.86
CA PHE A 41 5.11 -7.39 8.32
C PHE A 41 5.30 -7.92 9.73
N CYS A 42 4.21 -8.14 10.45
CA CYS A 42 4.24 -8.72 11.78
C CYS A 42 4.68 -10.18 11.72
N SER A 43 5.77 -10.52 12.41
CA SER A 43 6.30 -11.89 12.51
C SER A 43 5.35 -12.89 13.21
N ILE A 44 4.37 -12.39 13.96
CA ILE A 44 3.45 -13.23 14.74
C ILE A 44 2.20 -13.59 13.93
N CYS A 45 1.56 -12.59 13.31
CA CYS A 45 0.29 -12.78 12.59
C CYS A 45 0.40 -12.68 11.06
N GLY A 46 1.59 -12.35 10.53
CA GLY A 46 1.83 -12.21 9.09
C GLY A 46 1.22 -10.95 8.46
N ASN A 47 0.56 -10.08 9.24
CA ASN A 47 -0.06 -8.88 8.68
C ASN A 47 1.00 -7.92 8.14
N LEU A 48 0.84 -7.52 6.88
CA LEU A 48 1.72 -6.57 6.21
C LEU A 48 1.32 -5.14 6.59
N MET A 49 2.14 -4.48 7.41
CA MET A 49 1.82 -3.15 7.94
C MET A 49 2.05 -2.06 6.90
N TYR A 50 3.23 -2.04 6.28
CA TYR A 50 3.57 -1.11 5.22
C TYR A 50 4.66 -1.64 4.31
N ARG A 51 4.80 -0.95 3.17
CA ARG A 51 5.88 -1.14 2.21
C ARG A 51 6.71 0.13 2.05
N ARG A 52 7.99 -0.03 1.73
CA ARG A 52 8.88 1.07 1.36
C ARG A 52 9.59 0.74 0.05
N SER A 53 9.58 1.69 -0.87
CA SER A 53 10.32 1.55 -2.14
C SER A 53 11.56 2.42 -2.12
N SER A 54 12.66 1.92 -2.71
CA SER A 54 13.84 2.76 -2.93
C SER A 54 13.59 3.94 -3.88
N ARG A 55 12.50 3.93 -4.67
CA ARG A 55 12.07 5.11 -5.47
C ARG A 55 11.49 6.24 -4.63
N PHE A 56 10.92 5.90 -3.49
CA PHE A 56 10.23 6.83 -2.61
C PHE A 56 10.72 6.66 -1.17
N PRO A 57 12.01 6.94 -0.89
CA PRO A 57 12.65 6.61 0.38
C PRO A 57 12.07 7.38 1.58
N THR A 58 11.32 8.45 1.33
CA THR A 58 10.68 9.30 2.35
C THR A 58 9.23 8.90 2.65
N MET A 59 8.70 7.87 1.99
CA MET A 59 7.30 7.47 2.12
C MET A 59 7.16 6.00 2.55
N SER A 60 6.11 5.75 3.33
CA SER A 60 5.61 4.41 3.64
C SER A 60 4.24 4.24 3.00
N ILE A 61 4.01 3.09 2.36
CA ILE A 61 2.74 2.70 1.75
C ILE A 61 2.03 1.73 2.71
N LEU A 62 1.02 2.20 3.43
CA LEU A 62 0.30 1.46 4.48
C LEU A 62 -0.97 0.82 3.93
N ARG A 63 -1.45 -0.24 4.59
CA ARG A 63 -2.76 -0.84 4.33
C ARG A 63 -3.86 -0.05 5.02
N ILE A 64 -4.93 0.32 4.32
CA ILE A 64 -6.08 0.99 4.99
C ILE A 64 -6.92 0.02 5.81
N GLY A 65 -6.83 -1.29 5.55
CA GLY A 65 -7.66 -2.31 6.21
C GLY A 65 -7.41 -2.48 7.72
N THR A 66 -6.36 -1.87 8.26
CA THR A 66 -6.06 -1.84 9.69
C THR A 66 -6.39 -0.49 10.35
N VAL A 67 -7.09 0.40 9.64
CA VAL A 67 -7.52 1.70 10.16
C VAL A 67 -8.97 1.59 10.61
N ASP A 68 -9.20 1.65 11.92
CA ASP A 68 -10.54 1.57 12.54
C ASP A 68 -11.14 2.97 12.78
N ASP A 69 -11.04 3.85 11.78
CA ASP A 69 -11.59 5.22 11.83
C ASP A 69 -12.46 5.47 10.58
N PHE A 70 -13.77 5.48 10.78
CA PHE A 70 -14.76 5.61 9.70
C PHE A 70 -14.74 7.00 9.06
N ASP A 71 -14.44 8.06 9.81
CA ASP A 71 -14.38 9.41 9.26
C ASP A 71 -13.18 9.57 8.34
N LEU A 72 -12.04 8.95 8.67
CA LEU A 72 -10.90 8.87 7.77
C LEU A 72 -11.21 8.07 6.51
N HIS A 73 -11.93 6.94 6.61
CA HIS A 73 -12.40 6.18 5.44
C HIS A 73 -13.31 6.99 4.54
N ALA A 74 -14.24 7.74 5.13
CA ALA A 74 -15.19 8.56 4.38
C ALA A 74 -14.55 9.79 3.72
N SER A 75 -13.43 10.30 4.26
CA SER A 75 -12.83 11.56 3.84
C SER A 75 -11.45 11.42 3.20
N LYS A 76 -10.44 10.99 3.95
CA LYS A 76 -9.02 11.05 3.55
C LYS A 76 -8.52 9.78 2.87
N LEU A 77 -9.09 8.63 3.20
CA LEU A 77 -8.68 7.32 2.67
C LEU A 77 -9.55 6.88 1.48
N LYS A 78 -10.45 7.74 1.01
CA LYS A 78 -11.17 7.53 -0.25
C LYS A 78 -10.17 7.33 -1.40
N PRO A 79 -10.36 6.31 -2.26
CA PRO A 79 -9.45 6.05 -3.38
C PRO A 79 -9.27 7.27 -4.28
N GLN A 80 -8.02 7.54 -4.64
CA GLN A 80 -7.64 8.64 -5.55
C GLN A 80 -7.29 8.15 -6.95
N PHE A 81 -6.91 6.88 -7.10
CA PHE A 81 -6.63 6.22 -8.37
C PHE A 81 -6.61 4.69 -8.16
N GLU A 82 -6.64 3.94 -9.25
CA GLU A 82 -6.34 2.51 -9.28
C GLU A 82 -5.06 2.26 -10.07
N GLN A 83 -4.24 1.30 -9.66
CA GLN A 83 -3.01 0.92 -10.35
C GLN A 83 -2.93 -0.59 -10.58
N PHE A 84 -2.16 -1.00 -11.59
CA PHE A 84 -1.99 -2.39 -12.02
C PHE A 84 -3.30 -3.09 -12.44
N ILE A 85 -4.22 -2.35 -13.06
CA ILE A 85 -5.57 -2.86 -13.34
C ILE A 85 -5.60 -4.00 -14.35
N ASN A 86 -4.54 -4.22 -15.14
CA ASN A 86 -4.42 -5.36 -16.06
C ASN A 86 -4.37 -6.70 -15.31
N SER A 87 -3.92 -6.68 -14.06
CA SER A 87 -3.86 -7.87 -13.18
C SER A 87 -5.11 -8.06 -12.32
N ARG A 88 -6.17 -7.28 -12.59
CA ARG A 88 -7.43 -7.35 -11.85
C ARG A 88 -8.11 -8.69 -12.09
N VAL A 89 -8.66 -9.25 -11.02
CA VAL A 89 -9.45 -10.49 -11.08
C VAL A 89 -10.80 -10.23 -11.76
N PRO A 90 -11.30 -11.14 -12.62
CA PRO A 90 -12.50 -10.87 -13.43
C PRO A 90 -13.78 -10.57 -12.64
N TRP A 91 -13.90 -11.07 -11.41
CA TRP A 91 -15.07 -10.84 -10.56
C TRP A 91 -15.11 -9.46 -9.88
N LEU A 92 -14.04 -8.66 -10.01
CA LEU A 92 -13.93 -7.34 -9.41
C LEU A 92 -14.08 -6.26 -10.49
N ASP A 93 -15.14 -5.46 -10.42
CA ASP A 93 -15.38 -4.35 -11.35
C ASP A 93 -14.43 -3.16 -11.15
N GLY A 94 -13.75 -3.11 -9.99
CA GLY A 94 -12.92 -2.00 -9.56
C GLY A 94 -13.69 -0.89 -8.84
N VAL A 95 -13.01 0.23 -8.59
CA VAL A 95 -13.60 1.35 -7.86
C VAL A 95 -14.61 2.11 -8.72
N ARG A 96 -15.80 2.33 -8.15
CA ARG A 96 -16.94 3.04 -8.77
C ARG A 96 -16.98 4.51 -8.37
N ILE A 97 -15.93 5.25 -8.73
CA ILE A 97 -15.84 6.71 -8.59
C ILE A 97 -15.68 7.30 -9.99
N GLU A 98 -16.57 8.22 -10.37
CA GLU A 98 -16.51 8.90 -11.66
C GLU A 98 -15.20 9.69 -11.80
N GLY A 99 -14.57 9.60 -12.97
CA GLY A 99 -13.33 10.33 -13.28
C GLY A 99 -12.08 9.82 -12.55
N LEU A 100 -12.15 8.72 -11.80
CA LEU A 100 -11.01 8.17 -11.06
C LEU A 100 -9.90 7.71 -12.04
N PRO A 101 -8.66 8.20 -11.93
CA PRO A 101 -7.53 7.75 -12.74
C PRO A 101 -7.26 6.25 -12.57
N ARG A 102 -6.93 5.58 -13.67
CA ARG A 102 -6.61 4.15 -13.70
C ARG A 102 -5.31 3.90 -14.47
N HIS A 103 -4.36 3.26 -13.80
CA HIS A 103 -3.05 2.92 -14.36
C HIS A 103 -2.97 1.42 -14.63
N GLN A 104 -2.64 1.06 -15.88
CA GLN A 104 -2.67 -0.32 -16.35
C GLN A 104 -1.45 -1.15 -15.92
N GLU A 105 -0.25 -0.64 -16.19
CA GLU A 105 0.99 -1.42 -16.07
C GLU A 105 2.01 -0.81 -15.10
N SER A 106 1.96 0.50 -14.89
CA SER A 106 2.88 1.22 -14.00
C SER A 106 2.17 1.75 -12.75
N GLY A 107 2.89 1.77 -11.64
CA GLY A 107 2.57 2.64 -10.50
C GLY A 107 3.07 4.06 -10.78
N PHE A 108 2.53 5.02 -10.04
CA PHE A 108 3.01 6.42 -10.04
C PHE A 108 4.48 6.53 -9.60
#